data_AF-A0A340WH16-F1
#
_entry.id   AF-A0A340WH16-F1
#
_cell.length_a   1.000
_cell.length_b   1.000
_cell.length_c   1.000
_cell.angle_alpha   90.00
_cell.angle_beta   90.00
_cell.angle_gamma   90.00
#
_symmetry.space_group_name_H-M   'P 1'
#
loop_
_entity.id
_entity.type
_entity.pdbx_description
1 polymer ?
#
loop_
_entity_poly.entity_id
_entity_poly.type
_entity_poly.pdbx_seq_one_letter_code
_entity_poly.pdbx_strand_id
1 'polypeptide(L)'
;MRFAQRNLRRDKDRRNMLQFNLQTLPKSAKQKERERIRLQKKFQKQFGVRQKWDQKSQKPRDSSVEVRSDWEVKEEMDFPQLMKMRYLEVSEPQDIECCGALEYYDKAFDRITTRSEKPLRSIKRIFHTVTTTDDPVIRKLAKTQGNVFATDAILATLMSCTRSVYSWDIVVQRVGSKLFFDKRDNSDFDLLTVSETANEPPQDEGNSFNSPRNLAMEATYINHNFSQQCLRMGKERYNFPNPNPFVEDDMDKNEIASVAYRYRRWKLGDDIDLIVRCEHDGVMTGANGEVSFINIKTLNEWDSRHCNGVDWRQKLDSQRGAVIATELKNNSYKLARWTCCALLAGSEYLKLGYVSRYHVKDSSRHVILGTQQFKPNEFASQINLSVENAWGILRCVIDICMKLEEGKYLILKDPNKQVIRVYSLPDGTFSSDEDDEEEEEEEEEEEEEET
;
A
#
# COMPACT_ATOMS: atom_id res chain seq x y z
N MET A 1 -13.05 -43.80 33.38
CA MET A 1 -13.42 -43.39 34.76
C MET A 1 -14.00 -41.97 34.93
N ARG A 2 -13.73 -40.95 34.08
CA ARG A 2 -14.25 -39.57 34.32
C ARG A 2 -15.75 -39.34 34.02
N PHE A 3 -16.43 -40.17 33.23
CA PHE A 3 -17.85 -39.97 32.90
C PHE A 3 -18.81 -40.28 34.06
N ALA A 4 -18.53 -41.30 34.89
CA ALA A 4 -19.40 -41.70 36.00
C ALA A 4 -19.57 -40.59 37.07
N GLN A 5 -18.50 -39.85 37.37
CA GLN A 5 -18.53 -38.74 38.33
C GLN A 5 -19.37 -37.55 37.87
N ARG A 6 -19.55 -37.36 36.55
CA ARG A 6 -20.34 -36.24 35.99
C ARG A 6 -21.84 -36.46 36.16
N ASN A 7 -22.32 -37.69 36.00
CA ASN A 7 -23.73 -38.03 36.21
C ASN A 7 -24.10 -37.98 37.70
N LEU A 8 -23.23 -38.48 38.59
CA LEU A 8 -23.43 -38.42 40.05
C LEU A 8 -23.57 -37.00 40.60
N ARG A 9 -22.82 -36.01 40.06
CA ARG A 9 -23.04 -34.60 40.41
C ARG A 9 -24.38 -34.09 39.90
N ARG A 10 -24.72 -34.37 38.65
CA ARG A 10 -25.94 -33.89 37.99
C ARG A 10 -27.22 -34.40 38.68
N ASP A 11 -27.25 -35.63 39.16
CA ASP A 11 -28.39 -36.16 39.94
C ASP A 11 -28.44 -35.61 41.38
N LYS A 12 -27.29 -35.30 41.99
CA LYS A 12 -27.25 -34.63 43.30
C LYS A 12 -27.80 -33.20 43.21
N ASP A 13 -27.44 -32.47 42.16
CA ASP A 13 -27.97 -31.12 41.88
C ASP A 13 -29.48 -31.17 41.53
N ARG A 14 -29.93 -32.21 40.80
CA ARG A 14 -31.35 -32.40 40.47
C ARG A 14 -32.20 -32.75 41.70
N ARG A 15 -31.68 -33.55 42.64
CA ARG A 15 -32.33 -33.80 43.94
C ARG A 15 -32.37 -32.55 44.82
N ASN A 16 -31.30 -31.75 44.84
CA ASN A 16 -31.28 -30.49 45.57
C ASN A 16 -32.28 -29.45 45.00
N MET A 17 -32.45 -29.36 43.67
CA MET A 17 -33.52 -28.53 43.08
C MET A 17 -34.93 -29.00 43.48
N LEU A 18 -35.18 -30.31 43.53
CA LEU A 18 -36.49 -30.85 43.87
C LEU A 18 -36.86 -30.62 45.35
N GLN A 19 -35.89 -30.60 46.27
CA GLN A 19 -36.13 -30.27 47.68
C GLN A 19 -36.40 -28.76 47.93
N PHE A 20 -35.94 -27.86 47.06
CA PHE A 20 -36.11 -26.41 47.27
C PHE A 20 -37.48 -25.84 46.85
N ASN A 21 -38.31 -26.63 46.15
CA ASN A 21 -39.58 -26.16 45.60
C ASN A 21 -40.78 -26.22 46.57
N LEU A 22 -40.58 -26.55 47.85
CA LEU A 22 -41.66 -26.67 48.84
C LEU A 22 -41.67 -25.56 49.92
N GLN A 23 -41.06 -24.40 49.67
CA GLN A 23 -41.24 -23.21 50.50
C GLN A 23 -41.85 -22.04 49.71
N THR A 24 -43.07 -21.67 50.09
CA THR A 24 -43.77 -20.50 49.55
C THR A 24 -43.10 -19.20 50.02
N LEU A 25 -42.17 -18.68 49.23
CA LEU A 25 -41.51 -17.39 49.48
C LEU A 25 -42.55 -16.28 49.78
N PRO A 26 -42.35 -15.47 50.83
CA PRO A 26 -43.27 -14.39 51.20
C PRO A 26 -43.37 -13.33 50.09
N LYS A 27 -44.52 -12.65 50.01
CA LYS A 27 -44.87 -11.75 48.88
C LYS A 27 -43.78 -10.69 48.58
N SER A 28 -43.14 -10.14 49.61
CA SER A 28 -42.06 -9.15 49.47
C SER A 28 -40.79 -9.70 48.80
N ALA A 29 -40.42 -10.96 49.06
CA ALA A 29 -39.27 -11.61 48.43
C ALA A 29 -39.52 -11.85 46.93
N LYS A 30 -40.71 -12.35 46.57
CA LYS A 30 -41.12 -12.52 45.17
C LYS A 30 -41.17 -11.20 44.39
N GLN A 31 -41.46 -10.08 45.06
CA GLN A 31 -41.47 -8.75 44.45
C GLN A 31 -40.05 -8.23 44.17
N LYS A 32 -39.14 -8.32 45.16
CA LYS A 32 -37.72 -7.99 44.96
C LYS A 32 -37.05 -8.85 43.89
N GLU A 33 -37.39 -10.13 43.80
CA GLU A 33 -36.85 -11.01 42.77
C GLU A 33 -37.40 -10.68 41.37
N ARG A 34 -38.68 -10.33 41.26
CA ARG A 34 -39.25 -9.79 40.01
C ARG A 34 -38.57 -8.50 39.57
N GLU A 35 -38.26 -7.58 40.49
CA GLU A 35 -37.49 -6.37 40.19
C GLU A 35 -36.06 -6.68 39.77
N ARG A 36 -35.36 -7.58 40.46
CA ARG A 36 -34.01 -8.03 40.07
C ARG A 36 -34.01 -8.62 38.65
N ILE A 37 -34.99 -9.46 38.30
CA ILE A 37 -35.14 -10.01 36.95
C ILE A 37 -35.50 -8.92 35.93
N ARG A 38 -36.30 -7.91 36.30
CA ARG A 38 -36.63 -6.76 35.42
C ARG A 38 -35.42 -5.88 35.15
N LEU A 39 -34.61 -5.61 36.17
CA LEU A 39 -33.33 -4.90 36.07
C LEU A 39 -32.33 -5.70 35.24
N GLN A 40 -32.18 -7.00 35.49
CA GLN A 40 -31.29 -7.88 34.72
C GLN A 40 -31.71 -7.98 33.25
N LYS A 41 -33.02 -8.04 32.93
CA LYS A 41 -33.54 -7.96 31.55
C LYS A 41 -33.36 -6.58 30.92
N LYS A 42 -33.44 -5.47 31.68
CA LYS A 42 -33.06 -4.14 31.19
C LYS A 42 -31.57 -4.07 30.86
N PHE A 43 -30.72 -4.57 31.75
CA PHE A 43 -29.27 -4.64 31.54
C PHE A 43 -28.92 -5.51 30.32
N GLN A 44 -29.49 -6.71 30.19
CA GLN A 44 -29.33 -7.55 29.00
C GLN A 44 -29.82 -6.89 27.71
N LYS A 45 -30.92 -6.13 27.73
CA LYS A 45 -31.34 -5.34 26.56
C LYS A 45 -30.37 -4.20 26.26
N GLN A 46 -29.83 -3.53 27.27
CA GLN A 46 -28.90 -2.40 27.10
C GLN A 46 -27.53 -2.86 26.59
N PHE A 47 -27.05 -4.05 27.00
CA PHE A 47 -25.83 -4.67 26.47
C PHE A 47 -26.06 -5.38 25.12
N GLY A 48 -27.21 -6.03 24.93
CA GLY A 48 -27.58 -6.68 23.66
C GLY A 48 -27.90 -5.69 22.52
N VAL A 49 -28.31 -4.46 22.84
CA VAL A 49 -28.37 -3.37 21.86
C VAL A 49 -26.95 -2.95 21.46
N ARG A 50 -25.99 -2.86 22.39
CA ARG A 50 -24.58 -2.57 22.07
C ARG A 50 -23.99 -3.59 21.09
N GLN A 51 -24.13 -4.89 21.38
CA GLN A 51 -23.70 -5.97 20.47
C GLN A 51 -24.39 -5.95 19.09
N LYS A 52 -25.62 -5.40 18.97
CA LYS A 52 -26.28 -5.23 17.67
C LYS A 52 -25.78 -4.01 16.89
N TRP A 53 -25.19 -3.01 17.54
CA TRP A 53 -24.55 -1.87 16.88
C TRP A 53 -23.10 -2.20 16.47
N ASP A 54 -22.40 -3.03 17.24
CA ASP A 54 -21.09 -3.60 16.89
C ASP A 54 -21.17 -4.55 15.67
N GLN A 55 -22.37 -4.91 15.24
CA GLN A 55 -22.66 -5.73 14.06
C GLN A 55 -23.29 -4.91 12.92
N LYS A 56 -22.84 -3.67 12.72
CA LYS A 56 -22.87 -3.09 11.38
C LYS A 56 -22.06 -4.02 10.48
N SER A 57 -22.73 -4.73 9.58
CA SER A 57 -22.05 -5.38 8.45
C SER A 57 -21.22 -4.30 7.77
N GLN A 58 -19.90 -4.46 7.75
CA GLN A 58 -19.09 -3.72 6.79
C GLN A 58 -19.69 -4.04 5.41
N LYS A 59 -19.82 -3.03 4.56
CA LYS A 59 -20.22 -3.27 3.18
C LYS A 59 -19.18 -4.21 2.55
N PRO A 60 -19.59 -5.15 1.67
CA PRO A 60 -18.62 -5.83 0.85
C PRO A 60 -17.81 -4.77 0.09
N ARG A 61 -16.49 -4.90 0.10
CA ARG A 61 -15.61 -4.03 -0.67
C ARG A 61 -15.61 -4.47 -2.13
N ASP A 62 -15.39 -3.51 -3.02
CA ASP A 62 -15.29 -3.75 -4.45
C ASP A 62 -13.91 -4.31 -4.82
N SER A 63 -13.90 -5.17 -5.84
CA SER A 63 -12.67 -5.72 -6.44
C SER A 63 -11.98 -4.65 -7.29
N SER A 64 -10.65 -4.68 -7.39
CA SER A 64 -9.90 -3.75 -8.26
C SER A 64 -10.10 -4.04 -9.75
N VAL A 65 -10.55 -5.25 -10.08
CA VAL A 65 -11.01 -5.65 -11.41
C VAL A 65 -12.18 -6.65 -11.32
N GLU A 66 -13.05 -6.64 -12.32
CA GLU A 66 -14.13 -7.61 -12.47
C GLU A 66 -13.57 -8.96 -12.93
N VAL A 67 -13.75 -10.00 -12.09
CA VAL A 67 -13.29 -11.36 -12.40
C VAL A 67 -14.31 -12.03 -13.32
N ARG A 68 -13.90 -12.30 -14.55
CA ARG A 68 -14.72 -12.98 -15.57
C ARG A 68 -14.74 -14.49 -15.34
N SER A 69 -15.73 -15.19 -15.93
CA SER A 69 -15.96 -16.63 -15.72
C SER A 69 -15.03 -17.56 -16.50
N ASP A 70 -14.31 -17.01 -17.49
CA ASP A 70 -13.31 -17.65 -18.34
C ASP A 70 -11.89 -17.62 -17.71
N TRP A 71 -11.68 -16.85 -16.65
CA TRP A 71 -10.40 -16.77 -15.95
C TRP A 71 -10.16 -18.01 -15.07
N GLU A 72 -9.05 -18.73 -15.31
CA GLU A 72 -8.72 -19.94 -14.58
C GLU A 72 -7.89 -19.62 -13.32
N VAL A 73 -8.35 -20.04 -12.14
CA VAL A 73 -7.56 -19.94 -10.90
C VAL A 73 -6.44 -20.97 -10.94
N LYS A 74 -5.19 -20.51 -11.05
CA LYS A 74 -3.99 -21.35 -11.03
C LYS A 74 -3.49 -21.64 -9.61
N GLU A 75 -3.49 -20.64 -8.73
CA GLU A 75 -3.02 -20.77 -7.33
C GLU A 75 -3.81 -19.86 -6.38
N GLU A 76 -4.02 -20.28 -5.12
CA GLU A 76 -4.62 -19.48 -4.04
C GLU A 76 -3.70 -19.49 -2.80
N MET A 77 -3.30 -18.31 -2.31
CA MET A 77 -2.39 -18.15 -1.17
C MET A 77 -3.00 -17.28 -0.07
N ASP A 78 -3.20 -17.87 1.11
CA ASP A 78 -3.74 -17.14 2.27
C ASP A 78 -2.67 -16.33 3.01
N PHE A 79 -3.09 -15.27 3.72
CA PHE A 79 -2.16 -14.44 4.48
C PHE A 79 -1.43 -15.22 5.60
N PRO A 80 -2.07 -16.15 6.34
CA PRO A 80 -1.39 -17.05 7.28
C PRO A 80 -0.24 -17.89 6.71
N GLN A 81 -0.29 -18.28 5.44
CA GLN A 81 0.77 -18.94 4.69
C GLN A 81 1.87 -17.94 4.32
N LEU A 82 1.51 -16.81 3.71
CA LEU A 82 2.45 -15.77 3.29
C LEU A 82 3.25 -15.17 4.46
N MET A 83 2.64 -14.98 5.63
CA MET A 83 3.33 -14.50 6.84
C MET A 83 4.40 -15.46 7.38
N LYS A 84 4.39 -16.74 6.97
CA LYS A 84 5.40 -17.74 7.36
C LYS A 84 6.56 -17.85 6.38
N MET A 85 6.42 -17.33 5.16
CA MET A 85 7.48 -17.36 4.15
C MET A 85 8.72 -16.60 4.64
N ARG A 86 9.91 -17.12 4.35
CA ARG A 86 11.20 -16.50 4.67
C ARG A 86 12.16 -16.80 3.52
N TYR A 87 12.94 -15.80 3.13
CA TYR A 87 14.05 -15.98 2.20
C TYR A 87 15.23 -15.11 2.68
N LEU A 88 16.41 -15.72 2.80
CA LEU A 88 17.61 -15.10 3.38
C LEU A 88 18.76 -14.94 2.38
N GLU A 89 18.76 -15.71 1.28
CA GLU A 89 19.87 -15.78 0.31
C GLU A 89 19.78 -14.67 -0.77
N VAL A 90 19.41 -13.46 -0.33
CA VAL A 90 19.34 -12.27 -1.20
C VAL A 90 20.74 -11.68 -1.33
N SER A 91 21.27 -11.59 -2.55
CA SER A 91 22.54 -10.88 -2.78
C SER A 91 22.40 -9.38 -2.55
N GLU A 92 23.49 -8.70 -2.17
CA GLU A 92 23.57 -7.24 -2.32
C GLU A 92 23.34 -6.87 -3.80
N PRO A 93 22.53 -5.84 -4.10
CA PRO A 93 22.23 -5.44 -5.46
C PRO A 93 23.42 -4.82 -6.19
N GLN A 94 23.41 -4.96 -7.50
CA GLN A 94 24.32 -4.26 -8.41
C GLN A 94 23.54 -3.20 -9.20
N ASP A 95 23.97 -1.94 -9.12
CA ASP A 95 23.41 -0.85 -9.93
C ASP A 95 23.89 -1.02 -11.38
N ILE A 96 22.98 -1.25 -12.33
CA ILE A 96 23.28 -1.41 -13.76
C ILE A 96 23.31 -0.06 -14.46
N GLU A 97 22.23 0.71 -14.32
CA GLU A 97 22.03 1.97 -15.02
C GLU A 97 21.35 2.95 -14.05
N CYS A 98 21.78 4.22 -14.05
CA CYS A 98 21.25 5.26 -13.17
C CYS A 98 20.93 6.50 -14.00
N CYS A 99 19.69 6.97 -13.89
CA CYS A 99 19.06 7.88 -14.84
C CYS A 99 18.31 9.01 -14.12
N GLY A 100 18.23 10.19 -14.74
CA GLY A 100 17.45 11.33 -14.24
C GLY A 100 18.23 12.32 -13.38
N ALA A 101 17.50 13.16 -12.63
CA ALA A 101 18.09 14.30 -11.92
C ALA A 101 17.31 14.66 -10.64
N LEU A 102 18.05 14.94 -9.57
CA LEU A 102 17.52 15.16 -8.23
C LEU A 102 17.76 16.60 -7.77
N GLU A 103 16.71 17.27 -7.32
CA GLU A 103 16.83 18.56 -6.62
C GLU A 103 17.28 18.34 -5.17
N TYR A 104 18.02 19.31 -4.63
CA TYR A 104 18.52 19.26 -3.25
C TYR A 104 17.40 19.57 -2.24
N TYR A 105 17.29 18.74 -1.21
CA TYR A 105 16.37 18.92 -0.08
C TYR A 105 16.64 20.21 0.68
N ASP A 106 15.59 20.99 0.94
CA ASP A 106 15.72 22.19 1.76
C ASP A 106 15.58 21.89 3.25
N LYS A 107 16.73 21.78 3.94
CA LYS A 107 16.83 21.60 5.40
C LYS A 107 16.07 22.65 6.24
N ALA A 108 15.57 23.73 5.64
CA ALA A 108 14.65 24.63 6.34
C ALA A 108 13.30 23.96 6.69
N PHE A 109 12.85 22.94 5.94
CA PHE A 109 11.62 22.20 6.22
C PHE A 109 11.70 21.37 7.52
N ASP A 110 12.90 20.91 7.89
CA ASP A 110 13.14 20.22 9.18
C ASP A 110 12.95 21.13 10.41
N ARG A 111 12.76 22.44 10.22
CA ARG A 111 12.47 23.43 11.27
C ARG A 111 10.99 23.86 11.32
N ILE A 112 10.12 23.26 10.50
CA ILE A 112 8.67 23.49 10.56
C ILE A 112 8.12 22.81 11.82
N THR A 113 7.24 23.51 12.54
CA THR A 113 6.54 23.05 13.75
C THR A 113 5.05 23.32 13.61
N THR A 114 4.20 22.78 14.49
CA THR A 114 2.75 23.03 14.41
C THR A 114 2.37 24.49 14.65
N ARG A 115 3.28 25.28 15.23
CA ARG A 115 3.13 26.73 15.47
C ARG A 115 3.70 27.60 14.36
N SER A 116 4.49 27.01 13.47
CA SER A 116 5.15 27.66 12.32
C SER A 116 4.85 26.88 11.03
N GLU A 117 3.60 26.44 10.90
CA GLU A 117 3.11 25.67 9.76
C GLU A 117 3.27 26.44 8.44
N LYS A 118 3.53 25.71 7.35
CA LYS A 118 3.75 26.29 6.01
C LYS A 118 2.64 25.84 5.07
N PRO A 119 1.98 26.72 4.30
CA PRO A 119 0.96 26.30 3.36
C PRO A 119 1.54 25.33 2.32
N LEU A 120 0.83 24.24 2.05
CA LEU A 120 1.10 23.39 0.89
C LEU A 120 0.68 24.18 -0.35
N ARG A 121 1.53 24.22 -1.37
CA ARG A 121 1.29 24.90 -2.64
C ARG A 121 1.00 23.86 -3.70
N SER A 122 0.07 24.17 -4.60
CA SER A 122 -0.07 23.43 -5.84
C SER A 122 1.17 23.66 -6.69
N ILE A 123 1.88 22.59 -7.03
CA ILE A 123 3.09 22.57 -7.85
C ILE A 123 2.76 21.70 -9.07
N LYS A 124 2.71 22.33 -10.23
CA LYS A 124 2.59 21.62 -11.51
C LYS A 124 3.96 21.07 -11.87
N ARG A 125 4.07 19.74 -11.87
CA ARG A 125 5.20 18.97 -12.40
C ARG A 125 4.65 17.71 -13.05
N ILE A 126 5.36 17.19 -14.05
CA ILE A 126 5.04 15.91 -14.70
C ILE A 126 5.61 14.78 -13.83
N PHE A 127 4.75 13.83 -13.47
CA PHE A 127 5.09 12.62 -12.73
C PHE A 127 4.84 11.42 -13.64
N HIS A 128 5.91 10.71 -14.00
CA HIS A 128 5.84 9.55 -14.89
C HIS A 128 5.52 8.30 -14.08
N THR A 129 4.39 7.66 -14.38
CA THR A 129 3.91 6.44 -13.72
C THR A 129 4.04 5.21 -14.64
N VAL A 130 5.02 5.21 -15.54
CA VAL A 130 5.25 4.17 -16.57
C VAL A 130 5.40 2.78 -15.95
N THR A 131 4.74 1.76 -16.53
CA THR A 131 4.84 0.36 -16.09
C THR A 131 6.18 -0.30 -16.47
N THR A 132 6.30 -1.62 -16.42
CA THR A 132 7.54 -2.38 -16.62
C THR A 132 7.80 -2.67 -18.11
N THR A 133 6.78 -3.05 -18.88
CA THR A 133 6.90 -3.31 -20.34
C THR A 133 7.08 -2.04 -21.18
N ASP A 134 6.52 -0.93 -20.72
CA ASP A 134 6.62 0.37 -21.39
C ASP A 134 7.99 1.03 -21.22
N ASP A 135 8.74 0.60 -20.22
CA ASP A 135 10.02 1.17 -19.86
C ASP A 135 11.12 0.82 -20.89
N PRO A 136 11.66 1.79 -21.64
CA PRO A 136 12.60 1.52 -22.71
C PRO A 136 13.95 0.98 -22.19
N VAL A 137 14.32 1.30 -20.95
CA VAL A 137 15.53 0.78 -20.32
C VAL A 137 15.31 -0.68 -19.90
N ILE A 138 14.15 -1.03 -19.35
CA ILE A 138 13.80 -2.42 -19.06
C ILE A 138 13.71 -3.24 -20.36
N ARG A 139 13.08 -2.74 -21.42
CA ARG A 139 13.06 -3.43 -22.74
C ARG A 139 14.47 -3.69 -23.28
N LYS A 140 15.39 -2.73 -23.14
CA LYS A 140 16.82 -2.86 -23.50
C LYS A 140 17.54 -3.89 -22.62
N LEU A 141 17.34 -3.83 -21.31
CA LEU A 141 17.93 -4.77 -20.35
C LEU A 141 17.44 -6.19 -20.59
N ALA A 142 16.14 -6.39 -20.84
CA ALA A 142 15.54 -7.69 -21.11
C ALA A 142 16.12 -8.39 -22.34
N LYS A 143 16.71 -7.67 -23.30
CA LYS A 143 17.44 -8.26 -24.44
C LYS A 143 18.83 -8.83 -24.05
N THR A 144 19.35 -8.50 -22.87
CA THR A 144 20.77 -8.77 -22.49
C THR A 144 20.97 -9.49 -21.15
N GLN A 145 20.16 -9.22 -20.12
CA GLN A 145 20.29 -9.81 -18.77
C GLN A 145 18.98 -9.73 -17.98
N GLY A 146 18.88 -10.49 -16.89
CA GLY A 146 17.66 -10.61 -16.09
C GLY A 146 16.65 -11.61 -16.66
N ASN A 147 15.84 -12.17 -15.79
CA ASN A 147 14.67 -12.97 -16.14
C ASN A 147 13.41 -12.62 -15.33
N VAL A 148 13.51 -11.71 -14.35
CA VAL A 148 12.35 -11.09 -13.71
C VAL A 148 12.51 -9.58 -13.75
N PHE A 149 11.48 -8.88 -14.22
CA PHE A 149 11.48 -7.43 -14.38
C PHE A 149 10.27 -6.83 -13.67
N ALA A 150 10.48 -5.73 -12.94
CA ALA A 150 9.42 -5.00 -12.23
C ALA A 150 9.84 -3.55 -11.88
N THR A 151 8.85 -2.74 -11.50
CA THR A 151 9.09 -1.48 -10.78
C THR A 151 9.04 -1.69 -9.26
N ASP A 152 9.69 -0.81 -8.49
CA ASP A 152 9.68 -0.87 -7.02
C ASP A 152 8.27 -0.71 -6.43
N ALA A 153 7.39 0.06 -7.06
CA ALA A 153 5.98 0.20 -6.67
C ALA A 153 5.20 -1.12 -6.77
N ILE A 154 5.49 -1.93 -7.80
CA ILE A 154 4.88 -3.25 -8.02
C ILE A 154 5.45 -4.25 -7.00
N LEU A 155 6.78 -4.32 -6.85
CA LEU A 155 7.39 -5.22 -5.87
C LEU A 155 7.03 -4.88 -4.42
N ALA A 156 6.95 -3.60 -4.06
CA ALA A 156 6.52 -3.17 -2.73
C ALA A 156 5.08 -3.62 -2.41
N THR A 157 4.22 -3.67 -3.43
CA THR A 157 2.82 -4.11 -3.33
C THR A 157 2.75 -5.61 -3.02
N LEU A 158 3.58 -6.43 -3.69
CA LEU A 158 3.75 -7.87 -3.41
C LEU A 158 4.42 -8.11 -2.03
N MET A 159 5.57 -7.49 -1.79
CA MET A 159 6.38 -7.65 -0.57
C MET A 159 5.62 -7.34 0.73
N SER A 160 4.64 -6.44 0.68
CA SER A 160 3.84 -6.03 1.83
C SER A 160 2.38 -6.49 1.77
N CYS A 161 2.04 -7.39 0.85
CA CYS A 161 0.66 -7.81 0.54
C CYS A 161 -0.16 -8.25 1.75
N THR A 162 0.47 -8.87 2.75
CA THR A 162 -0.16 -9.38 4.00
C THR A 162 -0.77 -8.28 4.88
N ARG A 163 -0.50 -7.01 4.58
CA ARG A 163 -1.11 -5.84 5.24
C ARG A 163 -2.27 -5.22 4.47
N SER A 164 -2.47 -5.60 3.21
CA SER A 164 -3.52 -5.04 2.36
C SER A 164 -4.92 -5.46 2.81
N VAL A 165 -5.83 -4.50 2.85
CA VAL A 165 -7.26 -4.72 3.12
C VAL A 165 -8.06 -4.50 1.86
N TYR A 166 -7.78 -3.42 1.13
CA TYR A 166 -8.39 -3.15 -0.17
C TYR A 166 -7.90 -4.14 -1.24
N SER A 167 -8.65 -4.23 -2.33
CA SER A 167 -8.28 -5.03 -3.50
C SER A 167 -7.26 -4.28 -4.34
N TRP A 168 -6.36 -5.03 -4.95
CA TRP A 168 -5.36 -4.56 -5.91
C TRP A 168 -5.04 -5.75 -6.81
N ASP A 169 -4.59 -5.45 -8.02
CA ASP A 169 -4.16 -6.44 -8.99
C ASP A 169 -2.83 -6.04 -9.65
N ILE A 170 -2.08 -7.05 -10.08
CA ILE A 170 -0.81 -6.96 -10.79
C ILE A 170 -0.89 -7.94 -11.96
N VAL A 171 -0.63 -7.45 -13.17
CA VAL A 171 -0.51 -8.27 -14.38
C VAL A 171 0.86 -8.93 -14.36
N VAL A 172 0.93 -10.20 -14.77
CA VAL A 172 2.20 -10.89 -14.97
C VAL A 172 2.21 -11.45 -16.38
N GLN A 173 3.17 -11.03 -17.20
CA GLN A 173 3.38 -11.58 -18.53
C GLN A 173 4.59 -12.50 -18.51
N ARG A 174 4.41 -13.74 -18.97
CA ARG A 174 5.49 -14.70 -19.16
C ARG A 174 5.77 -14.91 -20.64
N VAL A 175 7.00 -14.59 -21.04
CA VAL A 175 7.50 -14.75 -22.42
C VAL A 175 8.82 -15.51 -22.35
N GLY A 176 8.84 -16.73 -22.89
CA GLY A 176 9.94 -17.68 -22.73
C GLY A 176 10.27 -17.95 -21.25
N SER A 177 11.53 -17.71 -20.91
CA SER A 177 12.07 -17.79 -19.55
C SER A 177 11.98 -16.49 -18.74
N LYS A 178 11.25 -15.47 -19.21
CA LYS A 178 11.19 -14.14 -18.59
C LYS A 178 9.80 -13.83 -18.03
N LEU A 179 9.78 -13.16 -16.88
CA LEU A 179 8.60 -12.61 -16.24
C LEU A 179 8.66 -11.08 -16.20
N PHE A 180 7.59 -10.44 -16.64
CA PHE A 180 7.35 -9.01 -16.48
C PHE A 180 6.17 -8.85 -15.53
N PHE A 181 6.37 -8.06 -14.47
CA PHE A 181 5.31 -7.70 -13.52
C PHE A 181 4.86 -6.28 -13.82
N ASP A 182 3.61 -6.12 -14.25
CA ASP A 182 3.02 -4.88 -14.73
C ASP A 182 1.78 -4.49 -13.93
N LYS A 183 1.40 -3.22 -14.04
CA LYS A 183 0.12 -2.69 -13.55
C LYS A 183 -0.73 -2.28 -14.75
N ARG A 184 -2.04 -2.14 -14.56
CA ARG A 184 -2.94 -1.59 -15.58
C ARG A 184 -2.98 -0.07 -15.48
N ASP A 185 -2.85 0.62 -16.60
CA ASP A 185 -2.82 2.09 -16.62
C ASP A 185 -4.18 2.72 -16.29
N ASN A 186 -5.27 2.02 -16.59
CA ASN A 186 -6.64 2.41 -16.23
C ASN A 186 -7.03 2.08 -14.77
N SER A 187 -6.07 1.78 -13.89
CA SER A 187 -6.33 1.38 -12.49
C SER A 187 -5.93 2.43 -11.47
N ASP A 188 -6.55 2.37 -10.28
CA ASP A 188 -6.21 3.23 -9.13
C ASP A 188 -4.90 2.79 -8.42
N PHE A 189 -4.01 2.02 -9.06
CA PHE A 189 -2.85 1.37 -8.42
C PHE A 189 -1.85 2.35 -7.76
N ASP A 190 -1.67 3.52 -8.38
CA ASP A 190 -0.80 4.57 -7.87
C ASP A 190 -1.47 5.44 -6.79
N LEU A 191 -2.79 5.30 -6.58
CA LEU A 191 -3.50 6.08 -5.57
C LEU A 191 -3.13 5.62 -4.15
N LEU A 192 -2.82 6.60 -3.30
CA LEU A 192 -2.41 6.37 -1.92
C LEU A 192 -3.62 6.16 -0.99
N THR A 193 -3.87 4.92 -0.58
CA THR A 193 -4.97 4.58 0.35
C THR A 193 -4.91 5.38 1.66
N VAL A 194 -6.05 5.71 2.25
CA VAL A 194 -6.13 6.53 3.48
C VAL A 194 -6.96 5.81 4.55
N SER A 195 -6.35 5.61 5.72
CA SER A 195 -6.97 4.96 6.87
C SER A 195 -7.48 3.52 6.59
N GLU A 196 -6.91 2.86 5.57
CA GLU A 196 -7.27 1.52 5.08
C GLU A 196 -7.25 0.45 6.19
N THR A 197 -6.21 0.45 7.03
CA THR A 197 -5.99 -0.58 8.06
C THR A 197 -6.52 -0.15 9.43
N ALA A 198 -7.30 0.95 9.49
CA ALA A 198 -7.98 1.37 10.71
C ALA A 198 -9.03 0.34 11.16
N ASN A 199 -9.36 0.33 12.45
CA ASN A 199 -10.45 -0.51 12.98
C ASN A 199 -11.79 -0.25 12.26
N GLU A 200 -12.02 1.01 11.91
CA GLU A 200 -13.15 1.50 11.12
C GLU A 200 -12.56 2.37 10.00
N PRO A 201 -12.31 1.81 8.80
CA PRO A 201 -11.87 2.57 7.63
C PRO A 201 -12.97 3.54 7.16
N PRO A 202 -12.66 4.51 6.27
CA PRO A 202 -13.67 5.35 5.64
C PRO A 202 -14.75 4.52 4.93
N GLN A 203 -16.01 4.94 5.05
CA GLN A 203 -17.21 4.28 4.47
C GLN A 203 -18.17 5.30 3.83
N ASP A 204 -17.69 6.53 3.60
CA ASP A 204 -18.45 7.60 2.97
C ASP A 204 -18.60 7.33 1.47
N GLU A 205 -19.76 7.68 0.91
CA GLU A 205 -20.18 7.29 -0.43
C GLU A 205 -20.33 8.48 -1.39
N GLY A 206 -20.25 8.18 -2.70
CA GLY A 206 -20.52 9.14 -3.78
C GLY A 206 -19.70 10.43 -3.65
N ASN A 207 -20.40 11.57 -3.73
CA ASN A 207 -19.78 12.91 -3.77
C ASN A 207 -19.25 13.41 -2.40
N SER A 208 -19.13 12.55 -1.37
CA SER A 208 -18.43 12.93 -0.14
C SER A 208 -16.93 13.10 -0.43
N PHE A 209 -16.37 14.24 -0.04
CA PHE A 209 -14.91 14.49 -0.07
C PHE A 209 -14.12 13.62 0.93
N ASN A 210 -14.82 12.81 1.74
CA ASN A 210 -14.22 11.80 2.62
C ASN A 210 -14.48 10.36 2.13
N SER A 211 -15.02 10.15 0.91
CA SER A 211 -15.10 8.81 0.34
C SER A 211 -13.70 8.23 0.11
N PRO A 212 -13.49 6.89 0.16
CA PRO A 212 -12.17 6.29 0.02
C PRO A 212 -11.42 6.74 -1.25
N ARG A 213 -12.12 6.81 -2.39
CA ARG A 213 -11.55 7.29 -3.67
C ARG A 213 -11.11 8.75 -3.59
N ASN A 214 -11.96 9.65 -3.10
CA ASN A 214 -11.64 11.08 -2.99
C ASN A 214 -10.49 11.34 -2.00
N LEU A 215 -10.44 10.61 -0.88
CA LEU A 215 -9.32 10.67 0.06
C LEU A 215 -8.01 10.16 -0.56
N ALA A 216 -8.07 9.11 -1.39
CA ALA A 216 -6.88 8.58 -2.06
C ALA A 216 -6.36 9.53 -3.16
N MET A 217 -7.25 10.14 -3.94
CA MET A 217 -6.90 11.21 -4.89
C MET A 217 -6.27 12.41 -4.17
N GLU A 218 -6.87 12.88 -3.07
CA GLU A 218 -6.33 13.97 -2.25
C GLU A 218 -4.96 13.62 -1.65
N ALA A 219 -4.78 12.41 -1.11
CA ALA A 219 -3.51 11.97 -0.54
C ALA A 219 -2.40 11.89 -1.59
N THR A 220 -2.72 11.43 -2.80
CA THR A 220 -1.79 11.34 -3.94
C THR A 220 -1.38 12.74 -4.42
N TYR A 221 -2.35 13.65 -4.57
CA TYR A 221 -2.12 15.06 -4.84
C TYR A 221 -1.25 15.72 -3.75
N ILE A 222 -1.54 15.52 -2.47
CA ILE A 222 -0.72 16.02 -1.35
C ILE A 222 0.71 15.50 -1.46
N ASN A 223 0.89 14.20 -1.75
CA ASN A 223 2.20 13.57 -1.84
C ASN A 223 3.04 14.11 -3.00
N HIS A 224 2.44 14.30 -4.18
CA HIS A 224 3.08 14.91 -5.34
C HIS A 224 3.51 16.36 -5.06
N ASN A 225 2.63 17.17 -4.47
CA ASN A 225 2.97 18.55 -4.13
C ASN A 225 4.08 18.64 -3.07
N PHE A 226 4.00 17.84 -2.01
CA PHE A 226 4.98 17.88 -0.93
C PHE A 226 6.37 17.39 -1.37
N SER A 227 6.44 16.31 -2.17
CA SER A 227 7.73 15.76 -2.65
C SER A 227 8.56 16.81 -3.39
N GLN A 228 7.91 17.68 -4.16
CA GLN A 228 8.58 18.78 -4.87
C GLN A 228 8.72 20.05 -4.01
N GLN A 229 7.75 20.36 -3.15
CA GLN A 229 7.75 21.60 -2.38
C GLN A 229 8.89 21.69 -1.35
N CYS A 230 9.32 20.55 -0.79
CA CYS A 230 10.43 20.50 0.16
C CYS A 230 11.83 20.50 -0.48
N LEU A 231 11.91 20.58 -1.80
CA LEU A 231 13.15 20.65 -2.57
C LEU A 231 13.46 22.10 -3.00
N ARG A 232 14.71 22.31 -3.42
CA ARG A 232 15.22 23.61 -3.88
C ARG A 232 15.00 23.80 -5.37
N MET A 233 13.74 23.97 -5.74
CA MET A 233 13.30 24.25 -7.12
C MET A 233 14.07 25.42 -7.74
N GLY A 234 14.43 25.29 -9.02
CA GLY A 234 15.15 26.33 -9.78
C GLY A 234 16.62 26.52 -9.36
N LYS A 235 17.22 25.55 -8.68
CA LYS A 235 18.67 25.50 -8.39
C LYS A 235 19.33 24.33 -9.11
N GLU A 236 20.66 24.31 -9.06
CA GLU A 236 21.48 23.20 -9.52
C GLU A 236 20.96 21.85 -8.96
N ARG A 237 20.89 20.86 -9.85
CA ARG A 237 20.46 19.49 -9.57
C ARG A 237 21.66 18.55 -9.53
N TYR A 238 21.54 17.50 -8.72
CA TYR A 238 22.40 16.34 -8.84
C TYR A 238 21.94 15.53 -10.05
N ASN A 239 22.71 15.56 -11.14
CA ASN A 239 22.42 14.80 -12.36
C ASN A 239 23.12 13.44 -12.31
N PHE A 240 22.42 12.38 -12.73
CA PHE A 240 23.04 11.09 -13.00
C PHE A 240 23.70 11.07 -14.39
N PRO A 241 24.52 10.04 -14.72
CA PRO A 241 25.19 9.95 -16.02
C PRO A 241 24.24 9.93 -17.21
N ASN A 242 23.03 9.35 -17.04
CA ASN A 242 22.02 9.26 -18.09
C ASN A 242 20.83 10.20 -17.79
N PRO A 243 20.15 10.75 -18.82
CA PRO A 243 18.95 11.56 -18.65
C PRO A 243 17.77 10.72 -18.11
N ASN A 244 16.63 11.36 -17.84
CA ASN A 244 15.39 10.65 -17.54
C ASN A 244 14.92 9.93 -18.82
N PRO A 245 14.62 8.61 -18.81
CA PRO A 245 14.29 7.86 -20.03
C PRO A 245 12.83 8.03 -20.50
N PHE A 246 12.00 8.79 -19.78
CA PHE A 246 10.57 8.98 -20.07
C PHE A 246 10.26 10.37 -20.64
N VAL A 247 11.27 11.10 -21.09
CA VAL A 247 11.12 12.47 -21.61
C VAL A 247 11.99 12.67 -22.84
N GLU A 248 11.48 13.47 -23.78
CA GLU A 248 12.23 13.92 -24.94
C GLU A 248 13.21 15.03 -24.55
N ASP A 249 14.27 15.20 -25.34
CA ASP A 249 15.38 16.10 -25.01
C ASP A 249 15.03 17.60 -25.10
N ASP A 250 13.92 17.94 -25.78
CA ASP A 250 13.39 19.28 -25.97
C ASP A 250 12.42 19.72 -24.85
N MET A 251 11.86 18.78 -24.08
CA MET A 251 10.98 19.06 -22.95
C MET A 251 11.69 19.91 -21.88
N ASP A 252 11.03 20.96 -21.37
CA ASP A 252 11.62 21.79 -20.31
C ASP A 252 11.83 20.93 -19.05
N LYS A 253 13.11 20.75 -18.70
CA LYS A 253 13.56 20.00 -17.53
C LYS A 253 13.05 20.61 -16.22
N ASN A 254 12.54 21.85 -16.23
CA ASN A 254 11.84 22.50 -15.12
C ASN A 254 10.36 22.11 -14.97
N GLU A 255 9.74 21.43 -15.93
CA GLU A 255 8.39 20.86 -15.77
C GLU A 255 8.41 19.44 -15.22
N ILE A 256 9.48 18.67 -15.47
CA ILE A 256 9.66 17.32 -14.94
C ILE A 256 9.86 17.38 -13.41
N ALA A 257 9.23 16.47 -12.67
CA ALA A 257 9.49 16.29 -11.24
C ALA A 257 10.96 15.92 -10.94
N SER A 258 11.46 16.29 -9.77
CA SER A 258 12.70 15.73 -9.22
C SER A 258 12.51 14.24 -8.96
N VAL A 259 13.13 13.42 -9.79
CA VAL A 259 13.15 11.95 -9.69
C VAL A 259 14.39 11.41 -10.38
N ALA A 260 14.92 10.32 -9.83
CA ALA A 260 15.95 9.52 -10.48
C ALA A 260 15.63 8.03 -10.35
N TYR A 261 15.95 7.31 -11.41
CA TYR A 261 15.68 5.89 -11.57
C TYR A 261 17.00 5.13 -11.51
N ARG A 262 17.06 4.09 -10.66
CA ARG A 262 18.16 3.11 -10.65
C ARG A 262 17.63 1.76 -11.08
N TYR A 263 18.25 1.19 -12.10
CA TYR A 263 18.00 -0.18 -12.52
C TYR A 263 18.97 -1.08 -11.77
N ARG A 264 18.45 -1.84 -10.81
CA ARG A 264 19.25 -2.60 -9.84
C ARG A 264 19.00 -4.10 -10.00
N ARG A 265 20.06 -4.91 -9.88
CA ARG A 265 20.06 -6.36 -10.13
C ARG A 265 20.29 -7.14 -8.85
N TRP A 266 19.39 -8.07 -8.51
CA TRP A 266 19.53 -9.03 -7.42
C TRP A 266 19.58 -10.45 -7.95
N LYS A 267 20.46 -11.28 -7.39
CA LYS A 267 20.40 -12.73 -7.56
C LYS A 267 19.62 -13.33 -6.40
N LEU A 268 18.62 -14.15 -6.72
CA LEU A 268 17.68 -14.75 -5.74
C LEU A 268 17.73 -16.30 -5.76
N GLY A 269 18.89 -16.87 -6.07
CA GLY A 269 19.08 -18.32 -6.19
C GLY A 269 18.32 -18.93 -7.38
N ASP A 270 18.52 -20.23 -7.61
CA ASP A 270 17.79 -21.04 -8.62
C ASP A 270 17.63 -20.36 -9.99
N ASP A 271 18.72 -19.76 -10.48
CA ASP A 271 18.81 -18.98 -11.72
C ASP A 271 17.85 -17.77 -11.84
N ILE A 272 17.24 -17.31 -10.75
CA ILE A 272 16.42 -16.09 -10.72
C ILE A 272 17.31 -14.85 -10.60
N ASP A 273 17.15 -13.97 -11.59
CA ASP A 273 17.91 -12.75 -11.81
C ASP A 273 16.93 -11.57 -11.94
N LEU A 274 16.67 -10.93 -10.80
CA LEU A 274 15.67 -9.89 -10.64
C LEU A 274 16.26 -8.52 -10.97
N ILE A 275 15.66 -7.82 -11.93
CA ILE A 275 15.95 -6.43 -12.27
C ILE A 275 14.77 -5.57 -11.85
N VAL A 276 15.05 -4.52 -11.06
CA VAL A 276 14.03 -3.60 -10.55
C VAL A 276 14.39 -2.18 -10.92
N ARG A 277 13.42 -1.42 -11.43
CA ARG A 277 13.50 0.05 -11.46
C ARG A 277 13.12 0.59 -10.07
N CYS A 278 14.09 1.16 -9.38
CA CYS A 278 13.92 1.80 -8.07
C CYS A 278 14.03 3.32 -8.18
N GLU A 279 13.34 4.05 -7.29
CA GLU A 279 13.25 5.51 -7.38
C GLU A 279 13.86 6.25 -6.18
N HIS A 280 14.48 7.40 -6.43
CA HIS A 280 14.80 8.42 -5.42
C HIS A 280 14.05 9.72 -5.74
N ASP A 281 13.57 10.41 -4.69
CA ASP A 281 12.80 11.66 -4.83
C ASP A 281 13.70 12.91 -4.72
N GLY A 282 14.86 12.82 -4.06
CA GLY A 282 15.81 13.93 -3.92
C GLY A 282 17.18 13.55 -3.34
N VAL A 283 18.03 14.56 -3.11
CA VAL A 283 19.34 14.41 -2.43
C VAL A 283 19.51 15.39 -1.27
N MET A 284 20.34 15.04 -0.29
CA MET A 284 20.80 15.96 0.75
C MET A 284 22.30 15.85 1.01
N THR A 285 22.98 16.98 1.19
CA THR A 285 24.39 17.01 1.57
C THR A 285 24.54 16.74 3.07
N GLY A 286 25.35 15.75 3.44
CA GLY A 286 25.76 15.46 4.81
C GLY A 286 26.69 16.52 5.40
N ALA A 287 27.11 16.34 6.65
CA ALA A 287 28.04 17.27 7.31
C ALA A 287 29.44 17.27 6.66
N ASN A 288 29.86 16.12 6.10
CA ASN A 288 31.16 15.91 5.48
C ASN A 288 31.20 16.28 3.98
N GLY A 289 30.11 16.82 3.42
CA GLY A 289 29.98 17.07 1.97
C GLY A 289 29.46 15.88 1.15
N GLU A 290 29.39 14.68 1.74
CA GLU A 290 28.81 13.48 1.12
C GLU A 290 27.33 13.68 0.70
N VAL A 291 26.92 13.06 -0.40
CA VAL A 291 25.54 13.13 -0.92
C VAL A 291 24.75 11.91 -0.45
N SER A 292 23.69 12.14 0.32
CA SER A 292 22.74 11.10 0.74
C SER A 292 21.49 11.15 -0.13
N PHE A 293 21.14 10.04 -0.76
CA PHE A 293 19.90 9.87 -1.52
C PHE A 293 18.71 9.68 -0.58
N ILE A 294 17.59 10.33 -0.90
CA ILE A 294 16.39 10.30 -0.05
C ILE A 294 15.13 9.92 -0.83
N ASN A 295 14.26 9.15 -0.18
CA ASN A 295 12.86 9.08 -0.56
C ASN A 295 12.02 10.05 0.27
N ILE A 296 11.00 10.63 -0.35
CA ILE A 296 10.14 11.65 0.24
C ILE A 296 8.69 11.23 0.05
N LYS A 297 8.01 10.88 1.14
CA LYS A 297 6.60 10.47 1.13
C LYS A 297 5.81 11.25 2.19
N THR A 298 4.49 11.29 2.09
CA THR A 298 3.66 12.24 2.84
C THR A 298 2.48 11.59 3.53
N LEU A 299 2.45 11.70 4.87
CA LEU A 299 1.27 11.35 5.67
C LEU A 299 0.28 12.53 5.66
N ASN A 300 -1.01 12.21 5.51
CA ASN A 300 -2.10 13.18 5.40
C ASN A 300 -3.14 13.04 6.52
N GLU A 301 -3.39 14.11 7.27
CA GLU A 301 -4.50 14.23 8.25
C GLU A 301 -5.72 14.89 7.58
N TRP A 302 -6.84 14.17 7.51
CA TRP A 302 -8.09 14.63 6.90
C TRP A 302 -9.12 15.10 7.94
N ASP A 303 -9.44 14.23 8.92
CA ASP A 303 -10.26 14.55 10.09
C ASP A 303 -9.93 13.59 11.25
N SER A 304 -9.12 14.04 12.21
CA SER A 304 -8.61 13.23 13.33
C SER A 304 -9.68 12.76 14.32
N ARG A 305 -10.95 13.17 14.16
CA ARG A 305 -12.08 12.67 14.96
C ARG A 305 -12.57 11.29 14.50
N HIS A 306 -12.21 10.86 13.29
CA HIS A 306 -12.52 9.54 12.75
C HIS A 306 -11.35 8.57 12.92
N CYS A 307 -11.58 7.27 12.67
CA CYS A 307 -10.55 6.22 12.67
C CYS A 307 -9.70 6.11 13.97
N ASN A 308 -10.18 6.65 15.09
CA ASN A 308 -9.40 6.84 16.33
C ASN A 308 -8.11 7.65 16.12
N GLY A 309 -8.18 8.69 15.29
CA GLY A 309 -7.07 9.62 15.05
C GLY A 309 -6.65 10.43 16.27
N VAL A 310 -5.54 11.14 16.13
CA VAL A 310 -5.03 12.12 17.10
C VAL A 310 -4.85 13.45 16.38
N ASP A 311 -5.19 14.58 17.01
CA ASP A 311 -5.01 15.91 16.42
C ASP A 311 -3.51 16.24 16.31
N TRP A 312 -2.99 16.30 15.08
CA TRP A 312 -1.57 16.53 14.85
C TRP A 312 -1.12 17.91 15.32
N ARG A 313 -1.96 18.95 15.27
CA ARG A 313 -1.58 20.31 15.72
C ARG A 313 -1.33 20.35 17.23
N GLN A 314 -2.01 19.50 17.99
CA GLN A 314 -1.79 19.35 19.44
C GLN A 314 -0.66 18.36 19.77
N LYS A 315 -0.47 17.33 18.95
CA LYS A 315 0.35 16.15 19.31
C LYS A 315 1.68 16.03 18.59
N LEU A 316 1.87 16.63 17.41
CA LEU A 316 3.08 16.40 16.60
C LEU A 316 4.35 17.03 17.21
N ASP A 317 4.26 18.10 18.00
CA ASP A 317 5.45 18.66 18.66
C ASP A 317 5.76 18.03 20.03
N SER A 318 4.76 17.45 20.70
CA SER A 318 4.89 16.93 22.07
C SER A 318 4.89 15.40 22.17
N GLN A 319 4.28 14.71 21.21
CA GLN A 319 3.96 13.27 21.27
C GLN A 319 4.10 12.60 19.89
N ARG A 320 5.21 12.88 19.17
CA ARG A 320 5.51 12.30 17.82
C ARG A 320 5.30 10.80 17.73
N GLY A 321 5.76 10.05 18.73
CA GLY A 321 5.58 8.59 18.79
C GLY A 321 4.10 8.15 18.83
N ALA A 322 3.21 8.94 19.44
CA ALA A 322 1.77 8.64 19.42
C ALA A 322 1.13 8.91 18.05
N VAL A 323 1.59 9.95 17.34
CA VAL A 323 1.18 10.22 15.95
C VAL A 323 1.61 9.07 15.05
N ILE A 324 2.91 8.72 15.04
CA ILE A 324 3.43 7.58 14.26
C ILE A 324 2.75 6.26 14.62
N ALA A 325 2.48 5.97 15.90
CA ALA A 325 1.76 4.75 16.28
C ALA A 325 0.31 4.71 15.77
N THR A 326 -0.37 5.86 15.70
CA THR A 326 -1.73 5.99 15.12
C THR A 326 -1.68 5.77 13.61
N GLU A 327 -0.71 6.37 12.93
CA GLU A 327 -0.55 6.22 11.48
C GLU A 327 -0.08 4.82 11.08
N LEU A 328 0.81 4.19 11.84
CA LEU A 328 1.22 2.79 11.63
C LEU A 328 0.04 1.82 11.75
N LYS A 329 -0.91 2.11 12.64
CA LYS A 329 -2.14 1.33 12.78
C LYS A 329 -3.09 1.58 11.61
N ASN A 330 -3.33 2.83 11.24
CA ASN A 330 -4.37 3.21 10.29
C ASN A 330 -3.93 3.13 8.82
N ASN A 331 -2.64 3.28 8.53
CA ASN A 331 -2.05 3.33 7.19
C ASN A 331 -0.92 2.28 7.02
N SER A 332 -1.08 1.09 7.62
CA SER A 332 0.00 0.10 7.75
C SER A 332 0.52 -0.44 6.41
N TYR A 333 -0.37 -0.64 5.43
CA TYR A 333 0.00 -1.11 4.10
C TYR A 333 0.77 -0.02 3.32
N LYS A 334 0.23 1.21 3.27
CA LYS A 334 0.88 2.38 2.65
C LYS A 334 2.30 2.63 3.20
N LEU A 335 2.46 2.62 4.52
CA LEU A 335 3.77 2.79 5.17
C LEU A 335 4.74 1.63 4.87
N ALA A 336 4.24 0.39 4.81
CA ALA A 336 5.06 -0.76 4.43
C ALA A 336 5.52 -0.68 2.96
N ARG A 337 4.63 -0.34 2.01
CA ARG A 337 4.99 -0.14 0.59
C ARG A 337 6.12 0.88 0.44
N TRP A 338 5.97 2.08 1.03
CA TRP A 338 7.00 3.12 0.98
C TRP A 338 8.34 2.67 1.57
N THR A 339 8.30 1.86 2.63
CA THR A 339 9.51 1.32 3.26
C THR A 339 10.18 0.29 2.34
N CYS A 340 9.42 -0.59 1.70
CA CYS A 340 9.93 -1.52 0.68
C CYS A 340 10.59 -0.78 -0.48
N CYS A 341 9.95 0.24 -1.07
CA CYS A 341 10.57 1.06 -2.13
C CYS A 341 11.90 1.68 -1.67
N ALA A 342 11.94 2.29 -0.48
CA ALA A 342 13.16 2.92 0.04
C ALA A 342 14.30 1.93 0.34
N LEU A 343 13.97 0.69 0.74
CA LEU A 343 14.93 -0.41 0.90
C LEU A 343 15.45 -0.89 -0.47
N LEU A 344 14.57 -1.12 -1.43
CA LEU A 344 14.92 -1.54 -2.80
C LEU A 344 15.78 -0.48 -3.51
N ALA A 345 15.48 0.80 -3.34
CA ALA A 345 16.27 1.92 -3.86
C ALA A 345 17.65 2.06 -3.18
N GLY A 346 17.85 1.50 -1.99
CA GLY A 346 19.07 1.73 -1.20
C GLY A 346 19.18 3.18 -0.71
N SER A 347 18.06 3.83 -0.41
CA SER A 347 18.04 5.20 0.10
C SER A 347 18.63 5.28 1.51
N GLU A 348 19.52 6.25 1.76
CA GLU A 348 20.08 6.47 3.10
C GLU A 348 19.00 6.98 4.07
N TYR A 349 18.07 7.81 3.59
CA TYR A 349 16.95 8.30 4.40
C TYR A 349 15.59 8.21 3.71
N LEU A 350 14.57 7.91 4.52
CA LEU A 350 13.16 8.13 4.23
C LEU A 350 12.70 9.37 5.00
N LYS A 351 12.30 10.42 4.27
CA LYS A 351 11.67 11.64 4.80
C LYS A 351 10.16 11.47 4.74
N LEU A 352 9.48 11.63 5.89
CA LEU A 352 8.03 11.71 5.98
C LEU A 352 7.60 13.16 6.23
N GLY A 353 6.77 13.71 5.35
CA GLY A 353 6.05 14.96 5.57
C GLY A 353 4.74 14.72 6.34
N TYR A 354 4.41 15.62 7.26
CA TYR A 354 3.10 15.65 7.93
C TYR A 354 2.28 16.81 7.37
N VAL A 355 1.28 16.50 6.56
CA VAL A 355 0.36 17.47 5.97
C VAL A 355 -1.04 17.29 6.55
N SER A 356 -1.69 18.39 6.94
CA SER A 356 -3.07 18.39 7.43
C SER A 356 -3.93 19.32 6.58
N ARG A 357 -5.21 19.03 6.40
CA ARG A 357 -6.17 20.01 5.87
C ARG A 357 -6.14 21.29 6.71
N TYR A 358 -6.31 22.45 6.09
CA TYR A 358 -6.41 23.72 6.82
C TYR A 358 -7.67 23.75 7.70
N HIS A 359 -8.76 23.16 7.21
CA HIS A 359 -9.98 22.94 7.97
C HIS A 359 -10.57 21.58 7.57
N VAL A 360 -11.04 20.78 8.54
CA VAL A 360 -11.46 19.37 8.33
C VAL A 360 -12.57 19.17 7.27
N LYS A 361 -13.34 20.23 6.97
CA LYS A 361 -14.40 20.25 5.93
C LYS A 361 -13.95 20.86 4.59
N ASP A 362 -12.65 21.10 4.40
CA ASP A 362 -12.08 21.74 3.22
C ASP A 362 -10.86 20.95 2.75
N SER A 363 -11.04 20.15 1.69
CA SER A 363 -9.98 19.36 1.04
C SER A 363 -9.19 20.15 -0.01
N SER A 364 -9.46 21.46 -0.20
CA SER A 364 -8.78 22.28 -1.20
C SER A 364 -7.50 22.96 -0.70
N ARG A 365 -7.31 23.05 0.62
CA ARG A 365 -6.20 23.77 1.25
C ARG A 365 -5.56 22.93 2.34
N HIS A 366 -4.24 22.81 2.30
CA HIS A 366 -3.46 22.02 3.25
C HIS A 366 -2.28 22.82 3.81
N VAL A 367 -1.80 22.39 4.97
CA VAL A 367 -0.62 22.96 5.64
C VAL A 367 0.33 21.85 6.06
N ILE A 368 1.62 22.12 5.93
CA ILE A 368 2.73 21.29 6.37
C ILE A 368 2.96 21.62 7.84
N LEU A 369 2.75 20.63 8.72
CA LEU A 369 2.91 20.75 10.17
C LEU A 369 4.33 20.38 10.64
N GLY A 370 5.08 19.66 9.82
CA GLY A 370 6.47 19.29 10.10
C GLY A 370 6.99 18.18 9.19
N THR A 371 8.23 17.79 9.39
CA THR A 371 8.88 16.65 8.73
C THR A 371 9.54 15.74 9.76
N GLN A 372 9.77 14.49 9.39
CA GLN A 372 10.59 13.55 10.15
C GLN A 372 11.46 12.73 9.21
N GLN A 373 12.62 12.32 9.70
CA GLN A 373 13.62 11.55 8.97
C GLN A 373 13.83 10.20 9.67
N PHE A 374 13.95 9.15 8.88
CA PHE A 374 14.29 7.81 9.34
C PHE A 374 15.33 7.20 8.41
N LYS A 375 16.12 6.23 8.90
CA LYS A 375 16.79 5.26 8.02
C LYS A 375 15.81 4.14 7.65
N PRO A 376 15.72 3.68 6.38
CA PRO A 376 14.74 2.66 6.00
C PRO A 376 14.79 1.37 6.82
N ASN A 377 15.98 0.85 7.15
CA ASN A 377 16.16 -0.34 8.00
C ASN A 377 15.64 -0.17 9.44
N GLU A 378 15.87 1.00 10.04
CA GLU A 378 15.33 1.33 11.36
C GLU A 378 13.81 1.48 11.32
N PHE A 379 13.28 2.11 10.26
CA PHE A 379 11.84 2.30 10.10
C PHE A 379 11.12 0.97 9.85
N ALA A 380 11.67 0.09 8.99
CA ALA A 380 11.17 -1.27 8.78
C ALA A 380 11.01 -2.02 10.10
N SER A 381 12.02 -1.94 10.98
CA SER A 381 11.98 -2.51 12.32
C SER A 381 10.88 -1.88 13.20
N GLN A 382 10.74 -0.55 13.20
CA GLN A 382 9.69 0.16 13.94
C GLN A 382 8.26 -0.19 13.46
N ILE A 383 8.07 -0.43 12.16
CA ILE A 383 6.78 -0.81 11.59
C ILE A 383 6.51 -2.32 11.60
N ASN A 384 7.39 -3.12 12.21
CA ASN A 384 7.37 -4.59 12.26
C ASN A 384 7.35 -5.25 10.85
N LEU A 385 8.09 -4.67 9.90
CA LEU A 385 8.26 -5.22 8.55
C LEU A 385 9.53 -6.09 8.51
N SER A 386 9.34 -7.41 8.44
CA SER A 386 10.45 -8.36 8.26
C SER A 386 10.86 -8.40 6.78
N VAL A 387 12.09 -7.97 6.50
CA VAL A 387 12.67 -7.98 5.15
C VAL A 387 12.80 -9.41 4.60
N GLU A 388 13.17 -10.38 5.44
CA GLU A 388 13.18 -11.81 5.11
C GLU A 388 11.79 -12.34 4.69
N ASN A 389 10.71 -11.85 5.32
CA ASN A 389 9.35 -12.22 4.95
C ASN A 389 8.92 -11.57 3.64
N ALA A 390 9.26 -10.29 3.43
CA ALA A 390 9.00 -9.58 2.18
C ALA A 390 9.64 -10.30 0.98
N TRP A 391 10.92 -10.67 1.10
CA TRP A 391 11.60 -11.47 0.08
C TRP A 391 11.04 -12.89 -0.05
N GLY A 392 10.66 -13.54 1.05
CA GLY A 392 10.03 -14.87 1.01
C GLY A 392 8.69 -14.89 0.29
N ILE A 393 7.88 -13.84 0.45
CA ILE A 393 6.62 -13.66 -0.29
C ILE A 393 6.92 -13.46 -1.78
N LEU A 394 7.83 -12.55 -2.13
CA LEU A 394 8.18 -12.28 -3.53
C LEU A 394 8.75 -13.53 -4.23
N ARG A 395 9.70 -14.24 -3.58
CA ARG A 395 10.30 -15.47 -4.10
C ARG A 395 9.25 -16.54 -4.36
N CYS A 396 8.30 -16.74 -3.42
CA CYS A 396 7.19 -17.68 -3.61
C CYS A 396 6.33 -17.34 -4.84
N VAL A 397 6.01 -16.06 -5.05
CA VAL A 397 5.22 -15.60 -6.22
C VAL A 397 5.99 -15.83 -7.53
N ILE A 398 7.28 -15.50 -7.56
CA ILE A 398 8.14 -15.76 -8.73
C ILE A 398 8.22 -17.26 -9.04
N ASP A 399 8.43 -18.10 -8.02
CA ASP A 399 8.53 -19.57 -8.17
C ASP A 399 7.23 -20.22 -8.67
N ILE A 400 6.07 -19.59 -8.44
CA ILE A 400 4.78 -20.01 -9.01
C ILE A 400 4.74 -19.58 -10.49
N CYS A 401 4.97 -18.30 -10.77
CA CYS A 401 4.88 -17.76 -12.13
C CYS A 401 5.88 -18.42 -13.11
N MET A 402 7.09 -18.75 -12.66
CA MET A 402 8.10 -19.48 -13.46
C MET A 402 7.69 -20.92 -13.82
N LYS A 403 6.67 -21.49 -13.18
CA LYS A 403 6.17 -22.85 -13.46
C LYS A 403 4.95 -22.89 -14.41
N LEU A 404 4.23 -21.78 -14.58
CA LEU A 404 2.84 -21.75 -15.09
C LEU A 404 2.64 -21.84 -16.63
N GLU A 405 3.62 -22.31 -17.39
CA GLU A 405 3.68 -22.22 -18.87
C GLU A 405 3.78 -20.74 -19.35
N GLU A 406 3.65 -20.40 -20.64
CA GLU A 406 3.75 -19.01 -21.17
C GLU A 406 2.37 -18.37 -21.36
N GLY A 407 2.25 -17.05 -21.22
CA GLY A 407 0.97 -16.33 -21.33
C GLY A 407 0.81 -15.13 -20.39
N LYS A 408 -0.43 -14.64 -20.26
CA LYS A 408 -0.81 -13.50 -19.41
C LYS A 408 -1.55 -13.98 -18.15
N TYR A 409 -1.16 -13.46 -16.99
CA TYR A 409 -1.71 -13.83 -15.69
C TYR A 409 -2.08 -12.59 -14.87
N LEU A 410 -2.88 -12.78 -13.84
CA LEU A 410 -3.25 -11.73 -12.88
C LEU A 410 -3.07 -12.21 -11.44
N ILE A 411 -2.32 -11.47 -10.65
CA ILE A 411 -2.27 -11.63 -9.19
C ILE A 411 -3.29 -10.67 -8.60
N LEU A 412 -4.39 -11.17 -8.05
CA LEU A 412 -5.48 -10.38 -7.48
C LEU A 412 -5.61 -10.61 -5.98
N LYS A 413 -5.65 -9.52 -5.20
CA LYS A 413 -6.07 -9.52 -3.79
C LYS A 413 -7.59 -9.47 -3.70
N ASP A 414 -8.19 -10.51 -3.11
CA ASP A 414 -9.62 -10.59 -2.83
C ASP A 414 -10.09 -9.40 -1.96
N PRO A 415 -11.12 -8.64 -2.35
CA PRO A 415 -11.56 -7.45 -1.59
C PRO A 415 -12.09 -7.74 -0.17
N ASN A 416 -12.53 -8.97 0.09
CA ASN A 416 -13.28 -9.32 1.30
C ASN A 416 -12.62 -10.44 2.12
N LYS A 417 -11.62 -11.15 1.56
CA LYS A 417 -10.83 -12.18 2.23
C LYS A 417 -9.34 -11.81 2.31
N GLN A 418 -8.63 -12.42 3.25
CA GLN A 418 -7.19 -12.26 3.44
C GLN A 418 -6.40 -13.29 2.59
N VAL A 419 -6.53 -13.16 1.27
CA VAL A 419 -6.02 -14.12 0.29
C VAL A 419 -5.67 -13.40 -1.02
N ILE A 420 -4.62 -13.87 -1.69
CA ILE A 420 -4.32 -13.52 -3.09
C ILE A 420 -4.52 -14.74 -3.98
N ARG A 421 -4.92 -14.53 -5.23
CA ARG A 421 -5.07 -15.57 -6.25
C ARG A 421 -4.26 -15.22 -7.48
N VAL A 422 -3.69 -16.25 -8.10
CA VAL A 422 -3.10 -16.16 -9.44
C VAL A 422 -4.12 -16.71 -10.42
N TYR A 423 -4.57 -15.87 -11.35
CA TYR A 423 -5.43 -16.24 -12.46
C TYR A 423 -4.61 -16.35 -13.75
N SER A 424 -4.94 -17.29 -14.61
CA SER A 424 -4.58 -17.25 -16.04
C SER A 424 -5.65 -16.45 -16.77
N LEU A 425 -5.21 -15.57 -17.67
CA LEU A 425 -6.08 -14.75 -18.49
C LEU A 425 -6.10 -15.30 -19.93
N PRO A 426 -7.23 -15.25 -20.63
CA PRO A 426 -7.26 -15.41 -22.09
C PRO A 426 -6.42 -14.34 -22.80
N ASP A 427 -5.94 -14.68 -23.99
CA ASP A 427 -5.29 -13.72 -24.89
C ASP A 427 -6.23 -12.53 -25.20
N GLY A 428 -5.66 -11.35 -25.45
CA GLY A 428 -6.41 -10.09 -25.58
C GLY A 428 -6.99 -9.52 -24.27
N THR A 429 -6.89 -10.21 -23.12
CA THR A 429 -7.37 -9.61 -21.86
C THR A 429 -6.49 -8.43 -21.46
N PHE A 430 -7.04 -7.21 -21.47
CA PHE A 430 -6.32 -5.95 -21.28
C PHE A 430 -5.29 -5.63 -22.38
N SER A 431 -5.49 -6.04 -23.62
CA SER A 431 -5.15 -5.13 -24.73
C SER A 431 -6.26 -4.07 -24.80
N SER A 432 -5.91 -2.86 -25.19
CA SER A 432 -6.86 -1.90 -25.76
C SER A 432 -7.12 -2.32 -27.19
N ASP A 433 -8.37 -2.25 -27.65
CA ASP A 433 -8.72 -2.43 -29.08
C ASP A 433 -8.21 -1.26 -29.96
N GLU A 434 -7.18 -0.53 -29.50
CA GLU A 434 -6.50 0.59 -30.18
C GLU A 434 -5.17 0.13 -30.81
N ASP A 435 -4.56 -0.96 -30.33
CA ASP A 435 -3.33 -1.53 -30.92
C ASP A 435 -3.61 -2.25 -32.26
N ASP A 436 -4.86 -2.69 -32.49
CA ASP A 436 -5.28 -3.38 -33.72
C ASP A 436 -5.61 -2.40 -34.88
N GLU A 437 -5.81 -1.09 -34.61
CA GLU A 437 -6.05 -0.07 -35.67
C GLU A 437 -4.74 0.46 -36.28
N GLU A 438 -3.59 0.41 -35.57
CA GLU A 438 -2.29 0.86 -36.13
C GLU A 438 -1.64 -0.18 -37.08
N GLU A 439 -1.93 -1.48 -36.96
CA GLU A 439 -1.43 -2.51 -37.91
C GLU A 439 -2.25 -2.57 -39.22
N GLU A 440 -3.52 -2.16 -39.24
CA GLU A 440 -4.33 -2.11 -40.48
C GLU A 440 -4.00 -0.88 -41.37
N GLU A 441 -3.53 0.25 -40.80
CA GLU A 441 -3.13 1.42 -41.61
C GLU A 441 -1.79 1.23 -42.36
N GLU A 442 -0.84 0.43 -41.85
CA GLU A 442 0.43 0.14 -42.57
C GLU A 442 0.25 -0.82 -43.78
N GLU A 443 -0.75 -1.72 -43.77
CA GLU A 443 -1.03 -2.59 -44.95
C GLU A 443 -1.81 -1.85 -46.07
N GLU A 444 -2.64 -0.84 -45.76
CA GLU A 444 -3.33 -0.06 -46.80
C GLU A 444 -2.40 0.94 -47.54
N GLU A 445 -1.37 1.51 -46.89
CA GLU A 445 -0.41 2.41 -47.58
C GLU A 445 0.51 1.68 -48.58
N GLU A 446 0.86 0.40 -48.36
CA GLU A 446 1.67 -0.36 -49.34
C GLU A 446 0.89 -0.79 -50.60
N GLU A 447 -0.44 -0.99 -50.54
CA GLU A 447 -1.24 -1.30 -51.75
C GLU A 447 -1.52 -0.07 -52.63
N GLU A 448 -1.59 1.15 -52.08
CA GLU A 448 -1.80 2.37 -52.90
C GLU A 448 -0.55 2.82 -53.69
N GLU A 449 0.68 2.45 -53.29
CA GLU A 449 1.90 2.80 -54.07
C GLU A 449 2.16 1.89 -55.30
N GLU A 450 1.47 0.75 -55.47
CA GLU A 450 1.65 -0.18 -56.61
C GLU A 450 0.59 -0.11 -57.74
N THR A 451 -0.30 0.90 -57.79
CA THR A 451 -1.38 1.02 -58.82
C THR A 451 -1.28 2.14 -59.86
#